data_AF-A0A538KWD1-F1
#
_entry.id   AF-A0A538KWD1-F1
#
_cell.length_a   1.000
_cell.length_b   1.000
_cell.length_c   1.000
_cell.angle_alpha   90.00
_cell.angle_beta   90.00
_cell.angle_gamma   90.00
#
_symmetry.space_group_name_H-M   'P 1'
#
loop_
_entity.id
_entity.type
_entity.pdbx_description
1 polymer ?
#
loop_
_entity_poly.entity_id
_entity_poly.type
_entity_poly.pdbx_seq_one_letter_code
_entity_poly.pdbx_strand_id
1 'polypeptide(L)'
;MRKRCLRTLIGVAAIVAGLALGASSASAATTSVFAGQTVSGNPIPCVAQSDGTRVCHGTYNNGPGGSDIRLKSFDGTPLAVYVTLPPAPSSGTDGNYPLVVQSHGWGEPPT
;
A
#
# COMPACT_ATOMS: atom_id res chain seq x y z
N MET A 1 10.81 34.42 -45.50
CA MET A 1 11.20 34.34 -44.07
C MET A 1 10.04 34.05 -43.09
N ARG A 2 8.74 34.23 -43.43
CA ARG A 2 7.60 34.01 -42.51
C ARG A 2 7.26 32.54 -42.12
N LYS A 3 7.65 31.54 -42.92
CA LYS A 3 7.24 30.13 -42.73
C LYS A 3 8.06 29.36 -41.68
N ARG A 4 9.24 29.85 -41.28
CA ARG A 4 10.09 29.20 -40.26
C ARG A 4 9.65 29.54 -38.83
N CYS A 5 9.16 30.76 -38.60
CA CYS A 5 8.69 31.22 -37.28
C CYS A 5 7.42 30.48 -36.81
N LEU A 6 6.50 30.19 -37.73
CA LEU A 6 5.24 29.50 -37.42
C LEU A 6 5.42 28.03 -37.01
N ARG A 7 6.45 27.35 -37.55
CA ARG A 7 6.75 25.95 -37.22
C ARG A 7 7.38 25.80 -35.83
N THR A 8 8.18 26.79 -35.42
CA THR A 8 8.81 26.81 -34.08
C THR A 8 7.79 27.05 -32.98
N LEU A 9 6.79 27.92 -33.21
CA LEU A 9 5.74 28.21 -32.23
C LEU A 9 4.81 27.02 -31.96
N ILE A 10 4.50 26.21 -32.98
CA ILE A 10 3.67 25.01 -32.83
C ILE A 10 4.40 23.92 -32.03
N GLY A 11 5.72 23.78 -32.21
CA GLY A 11 6.53 22.81 -31.47
C GLY A 11 6.63 23.09 -29.97
N VAL A 12 6.72 24.36 -29.57
CA VAL A 12 6.82 24.76 -28.16
C VAL A 12 5.50 24.57 -27.42
N ALA A 13 4.35 24.86 -28.05
CA ALA A 13 3.04 24.68 -27.44
C ALA A 13 2.73 23.20 -27.12
N ALA A 14 3.17 22.27 -27.97
CA ALA A 14 2.98 20.83 -27.75
C ALA A 14 3.81 20.29 -26.57
N ILE A 15 5.02 20.84 -26.36
CA ILE A 15 5.89 20.44 -25.25
C ILE A 15 5.33 20.97 -23.91
N VAL A 16 4.86 22.21 -23.86
CA VAL A 16 4.28 22.79 -22.63
C VAL A 16 2.97 22.10 -22.24
N ALA A 17 2.13 21.70 -23.20
CA ALA A 17 0.92 20.92 -22.93
C ALA A 17 1.23 19.51 -22.37
N GLY A 18 2.36 18.92 -22.75
CA GLY A 18 2.81 17.62 -22.25
C GLY A 18 3.30 17.65 -20.79
N LEU A 19 3.90 18.76 -20.33
CA LEU A 19 4.36 18.91 -18.95
C LEU A 19 3.25 19.28 -17.94
N ALA A 20 2.11 19.80 -18.42
CA ALA A 20 0.97 20.14 -17.57
C ALA A 20 0.06 18.95 -17.23
N LEU A 21 0.24 17.82 -17.92
CA LEU A 21 -0.36 16.54 -17.55
C LEU A 21 0.50 15.92 -16.44
N GLY A 22 0.39 16.49 -15.24
CA GLY A 22 0.93 15.86 -14.04
C GLY A 22 0.49 14.41 -14.01
N ALA A 23 1.44 13.49 -13.86
CA ALA A 23 1.14 12.07 -13.78
C ALA A 23 0.11 11.86 -12.67
N SER A 24 -1.14 11.59 -13.03
CA SER A 24 -2.10 11.01 -12.10
C SER A 24 -1.46 9.73 -11.59
N SER A 25 -0.94 9.77 -10.36
CA SER A 25 -0.56 8.56 -9.67
C SER A 25 -1.85 7.78 -9.50
N ALA A 26 -2.06 6.78 -10.36
CA ALA A 26 -3.09 5.79 -10.14
C ALA A 26 -2.67 5.04 -8.88
N SER A 27 -3.14 5.50 -7.72
CA SER A 27 -2.87 4.83 -6.47
C SER A 27 -3.83 3.66 -6.36
N ALA A 28 -3.30 2.46 -6.52
CA ALA A 28 -4.05 1.25 -6.26
C ALA A 28 -4.24 1.10 -4.75
N ALA A 29 -5.41 0.56 -4.35
CA ALA A 29 -5.63 0.22 -2.96
C ALA A 29 -4.60 -0.82 -2.49
N THR A 30 -4.08 -0.62 -1.29
CA THR A 30 -3.26 -1.58 -0.55
C THR A 30 -4.12 -2.78 -0.20
N THR A 31 -3.85 -3.89 -0.87
CA THR A 31 -4.55 -5.17 -0.69
C THR A 31 -3.74 -6.18 0.13
N SER A 32 -2.47 -5.89 0.39
CA SER A 32 -1.61 -6.71 1.25
C SER A 32 -0.43 -5.90 1.78
N VAL A 33 0.19 -6.39 2.86
CA VAL A 33 1.33 -5.74 3.54
C VAL A 33 2.49 -6.72 3.75
N PHE A 34 3.68 -6.18 4.02
CA PHE A 34 4.86 -6.94 4.46
C PHE A 34 5.32 -8.08 3.53
N ALA A 35 5.13 -7.93 2.22
CA ALA A 35 5.68 -8.86 1.22
C ALA A 35 7.19 -9.09 1.44
N GLY A 36 7.62 -10.35 1.47
CA GLY A 36 9.01 -10.74 1.73
C GLY A 36 9.47 -10.66 3.20
N GLN A 37 8.69 -10.04 4.09
CA GLN A 37 9.05 -9.83 5.50
C GLN A 37 8.43 -10.85 6.46
N THR A 38 7.50 -11.68 5.99
CA THR A 38 6.88 -12.75 6.79
C THR A 38 7.70 -14.03 6.80
N VAL A 39 7.48 -14.94 7.75
CA VAL A 39 8.21 -16.23 7.86
C VAL A 39 8.31 -16.96 6.52
N SER A 40 7.21 -17.08 5.78
CA SER A 40 7.16 -17.71 4.45
C SER A 40 7.57 -16.80 3.29
N GLY A 41 7.70 -15.49 3.50
CA GLY A 41 7.90 -14.48 2.46
C GLY A 41 6.62 -14.05 1.73
N ASN A 42 5.51 -14.77 1.92
CA ASN A 42 4.22 -14.40 1.35
C ASN A 42 3.67 -13.13 2.02
N PRO A 43 2.97 -12.25 1.30
CA PRO A 43 2.41 -11.04 1.90
C PRO A 43 1.22 -11.38 2.82
N ILE A 44 0.93 -10.48 3.76
CA ILE A 44 -0.26 -10.56 4.61
C ILE A 44 -1.44 -9.90 3.86
N PRO A 45 -2.48 -10.65 3.46
CA PRO A 45 -3.62 -10.09 2.74
C PRO A 45 -4.48 -9.21 3.66
N CYS A 46 -5.05 -8.14 3.09
CA CYS A 46 -5.97 -7.25 3.78
C CYS A 46 -7.42 -7.55 3.38
N VAL A 47 -8.32 -7.58 4.36
CA VAL A 47 -9.75 -7.81 4.18
C VAL A 47 -10.52 -6.56 4.56
N ALA A 48 -11.38 -6.09 3.65
CA ALA A 48 -12.30 -4.99 3.93
C ALA A 48 -13.35 -5.41 4.96
N GLN A 49 -13.60 -4.53 5.93
CA GLN A 49 -14.61 -4.67 6.97
C GLN A 49 -15.90 -3.96 6.56
N SER A 50 -16.97 -4.17 7.33
CA SER A 50 -18.29 -3.57 7.06
C SER A 50 -18.30 -2.05 7.15
N ASP A 51 -17.41 -1.46 7.95
CA ASP A 51 -17.22 -0.01 8.10
C ASP A 51 -16.26 0.59 7.05
N GLY A 52 -15.76 -0.24 6.13
CA GLY A 52 -14.82 0.13 5.08
C GLY A 52 -13.35 0.11 5.51
N THR A 53 -13.02 -0.05 6.79
CA THR A 53 -11.64 -0.26 7.22
C THR A 53 -11.09 -1.55 6.61
N ARG A 54 -9.77 -1.70 6.57
CA ARG A 54 -9.11 -2.88 6.01
C ARG A 54 -8.19 -3.46 7.05
N VAL A 55 -8.35 -4.75 7.34
CA VAL A 55 -7.55 -5.46 8.35
C VAL A 55 -6.68 -6.49 7.65
N CYS A 56 -5.38 -6.39 7.86
CA CYS A 56 -4.40 -7.37 7.39
C CYS A 56 -3.85 -8.09 8.63
N HIS A 57 -4.22 -9.36 8.81
CA HIS A 57 -3.85 -10.15 9.98
C HIS A 57 -2.89 -11.27 9.58
N GLY A 58 -1.65 -11.22 10.08
CA GLY A 58 -0.67 -12.28 9.89
C GLY A 58 -0.63 -13.20 11.10
N THR A 59 -1.02 -14.46 10.93
CA THR A 59 -0.90 -15.51 11.95
C THR A 59 -0.32 -16.79 11.34
N TYR A 60 -0.18 -17.82 12.17
CA TYR A 60 0.29 -19.12 11.71
C TYR A 60 -0.74 -19.78 10.79
N ASN A 61 -0.29 -20.34 9.66
CA ASN A 61 -1.11 -21.11 8.72
C ASN A 61 -2.31 -20.36 8.11
N ASN A 62 -2.27 -19.02 8.02
CA ASN A 62 -3.34 -18.22 7.39
C ASN A 62 -2.93 -17.49 6.10
N GLY A 63 -1.69 -17.69 5.62
CA GLY A 63 -1.24 -17.17 4.33
C GLY A 63 -1.74 -17.98 3.15
N PRO A 64 -1.51 -17.52 1.90
CA PRO A 64 -1.79 -18.29 0.70
C PRO A 64 -1.21 -19.71 0.81
N GLY A 65 -2.07 -20.72 0.60
CA GLY A 65 -1.69 -22.12 0.70
C GLY A 65 -1.39 -22.63 2.12
N GLY A 66 -1.88 -21.97 3.18
CA GLY A 66 -1.60 -22.38 4.57
C GLY A 66 -0.19 -22.03 5.04
N SER A 67 0.41 -20.99 4.46
CA SER A 67 1.75 -20.55 4.84
C SER A 67 1.75 -19.77 6.16
N ASP A 68 2.84 -19.86 6.91
CA ASP A 68 3.08 -18.98 8.07
C ASP A 68 3.42 -17.56 7.57
N ILE A 69 2.51 -16.61 7.80
CA ILE A 69 2.67 -15.22 7.40
C ILE A 69 2.82 -14.27 8.59
N ARG A 70 3.20 -14.79 9.76
CA ARG A 70 3.68 -13.95 10.87
C ARG A 70 4.92 -13.17 10.45
N LEU A 71 5.09 -11.99 11.01
CA LEU A 71 6.22 -11.11 10.70
C LEU A 71 7.53 -11.71 11.26
N LYS A 72 8.61 -11.71 10.47
CA LYS A 72 9.94 -12.08 10.98
C LYS A 72 10.39 -11.04 12.01
N SER A 73 10.84 -11.52 13.17
CA SER A 73 11.48 -10.70 14.19
C SER A 73 12.99 -10.90 14.19
N PHE A 74 13.72 -9.93 14.75
CA PHE A 74 15.18 -9.95 14.86
C PHE A 74 15.71 -11.07 15.77
N ASP A 75 14.89 -11.57 16.69
CA ASP A 75 15.21 -12.62 17.65
C ASP A 75 14.77 -14.03 17.19
N GLY A 76 14.24 -14.14 15.96
CA GLY A 76 13.74 -15.39 15.40
C GLY A 76 12.36 -15.82 15.90
N THR A 77 11.74 -15.08 16.83
CA THR A 77 10.37 -15.38 17.28
C THR A 77 9.35 -14.68 16.38
N PRO A 78 8.49 -15.40 15.63
CA PRO A 78 7.56 -14.74 14.72
C PRO A 78 6.48 -13.95 15.47
N LEU A 79 6.18 -12.73 14.99
CA LEU A 79 5.17 -11.86 15.58
C LEU A 79 3.84 -11.99 14.82
N ALA A 80 2.75 -12.23 15.55
CA ALA A 80 1.41 -12.00 15.03
C ALA A 80 1.16 -10.49 14.96
N VAL A 81 0.71 -10.00 13.81
CA VAL A 81 0.50 -8.57 13.59
C VAL A 81 -0.87 -8.33 12.98
N TYR A 82 -1.49 -7.24 13.42
CA TYR A 82 -2.67 -6.66 12.81
C TYR A 82 -2.28 -5.29 12.24
N VAL A 83 -2.47 -5.12 10.94
CA VAL A 83 -2.40 -3.81 10.30
C VAL A 83 -3.80 -3.38 9.94
N THR A 84 -4.28 -2.32 10.57
CA THR A 84 -5.56 -1.70 10.24
C THR A 84 -5.30 -0.46 9.41
N LEU A 85 -5.81 -0.47 8.19
CA LEU A 85 -5.79 0.67 7.29
C LEU A 85 -7.19 1.32 7.26
N PRO A 86 -7.28 2.65 7.06
CA PRO A 86 -8.56 3.30 6.80
C PRO A 86 -9.17 2.76 5.50
N PRO A 87 -10.43 3.13 5.17
CA PRO A 87 -10.97 2.88 3.84
C PRO A 87 -10.02 3.34 2.74
N ALA A 88 -9.99 2.60 1.63
CA ALA A 88 -9.21 3.01 0.47
C ALA A 88 -9.70 4.40 0.02
N PRO A 89 -8.79 5.36 -0.22
CA PRO A 89 -9.19 6.71 -0.58
C PRO A 89 -9.87 6.71 -1.96
N SER A 90 -10.89 7.54 -2.12
CA SER A 90 -11.58 7.72 -3.41
C SER A 90 -10.70 8.42 -4.46
N SER A 91 -9.65 9.11 -4.02
CA SER A 91 -8.63 9.75 -4.85
C SER A 91 -7.35 10.00 -4.05
N GLY A 92 -6.21 10.15 -4.73
CA GLY A 92 -4.92 10.37 -4.08
C GLY A 92 -4.24 9.08 -3.64
N THR A 93 -3.14 9.21 -2.90
CA THR A 93 -2.30 8.07 -2.50
C THR A 93 -2.92 7.26 -1.37
N ASP A 94 -2.99 5.94 -1.52
CA ASP A 94 -3.35 5.03 -0.42
C ASP A 94 -2.12 4.73 0.46
N GLY A 95 -1.75 5.72 1.27
CA GLY A 95 -0.54 5.69 2.09
C GLY A 95 -0.32 7.03 2.79
N ASN A 96 0.88 7.21 3.35
CA ASN A 96 1.25 8.39 4.16
C ASN A 96 0.35 8.61 5.38
N TYR A 97 -0.26 7.54 5.89
CA TYR A 97 -0.99 7.57 7.14
C TYR A 97 -0.01 7.73 8.32
N PRO A 98 -0.39 8.44 9.40
CA PRO A 98 0.37 8.37 10.64
C PRO A 98 0.36 6.93 11.15
N LEU A 99 1.54 6.43 11.54
CA LEU A 99 1.67 5.09 12.09
C LEU A 99 1.47 5.12 13.61
N VAL A 100 0.54 4.31 14.08
CA VAL A 100 0.39 3.96 15.50
C VAL A 100 0.79 2.51 15.67
N VAL A 101 1.70 2.24 16.61
CA VAL A 101 2.11 0.88 16.97
C VAL A 101 1.64 0.61 18.39
N GLN A 102 0.79 -0.40 18.55
CA GLN A 102 0.34 -0.89 19.83
C GLN A 102 0.76 -2.35 19.97
N SER A 103 1.58 -2.64 20.98
CA SER A 103 1.93 -4.00 21.35
C SER A 103 0.96 -4.50 22.44
N HIS A 104 0.76 -5.80 22.47
CA HIS A 104 0.13 -6.49 23.61
C HIS A 104 0.96 -7.72 23.98
N GLY A 105 0.80 -8.17 25.22
CA GLY A 105 1.40 -9.41 25.70
C GLY A 105 0.65 -10.65 25.20
N TRP A 106 0.94 -11.79 25.80
CA TRP A 106 0.26 -13.05 25.49
C TRP A 106 -1.20 -13.05 25.97
N GLY A 107 -2.13 -13.52 25.13
CA GLY A 107 -3.58 -13.52 25.36
C GLY A 107 -4.36 -12.86 24.22
N GLU A 108 -5.68 -13.01 24.20
CA GLU A 108 -6.52 -12.27 23.24
C GLU A 108 -6.58 -10.78 23.61
N PRO A 109 -6.68 -9.86 22.62
CA PRO A 109 -7.06 -8.49 22.89
C PRO A 109 -8.39 -8.46 23.67
N PRO A 110 -8.58 -7.56 24.66
CA PRO A 110 -9.89 -7.39 25.25
C PRO A 110 -10.89 -7.05 24.14
N THR A 111 -11.88 -7.93 23.96
CA THR A 111 -13.00 -7.79 23.04
C THR A 111 -13.90 -6.64 23.44
#